data_AF-A0AAW8H1W3-F1
#
_entry.id   AF-A0AAW8H1W3-F1
#
_cell.length_a   1.000
_cell.length_b   1.000
_cell.length_c   1.000
_cell.angle_alpha   90.00
_cell.angle_beta   90.00
_cell.angle_gamma   90.00
#
_symmetry.space_group_name_H-M   'P 1'
#
loop_
_entity.id
_entity.type
_entity.pdbx_description
1 polymer ?
#
loop_
_entity_poly.entity_id
_entity_poly.type
_entity_poly.pdbx_seq_one_letter_code
_entity_poly.pdbx_strand_id
1 'polypeptide(L)'
;MGDYRSSSHVHWRCKYHIVWTPKYRFKILKGNVDKELYRSIYILCNMKDCEVLELNVQSEHVHLVVIVPPKVSISTLMGVLKGRSAIRLFNKFPHIRKKLWGNHFWARGYFVDTVGVNE
;
A
#
# COMPACT_ATOMS: atom_id res chain seq x y z
N MET A 1 20.53 -19.67 -3.97
CA MET A 1 19.77 -19.52 -2.70
C MET A 1 18.93 -18.25 -2.78
N GLY A 2 17.68 -18.32 -3.24
CA GLY A 2 16.92 -17.12 -3.65
C GLY A 2 15.94 -16.60 -2.60
N ASP A 3 15.99 -15.30 -2.29
CA ASP A 3 14.92 -14.47 -1.70
C ASP A 3 14.22 -14.91 -0.40
N TYR A 4 14.76 -15.84 0.39
CA TYR A 4 14.21 -16.13 1.72
C TYR A 4 14.79 -15.20 2.79
N ARG A 5 13.95 -14.80 3.74
CA ARG A 5 14.32 -14.06 4.95
C ARG A 5 14.34 -15.02 6.14
N SER A 6 15.13 -14.71 7.16
CA SER A 6 15.25 -15.52 8.37
C SER A 6 14.96 -14.71 9.63
N SER A 7 14.32 -15.34 10.61
CA SER A 7 14.21 -14.90 11.99
C SER A 7 14.55 -16.07 12.93
N SER A 8 14.54 -15.88 14.24
CA SER A 8 15.05 -16.86 15.21
C SER A 8 14.50 -18.28 15.06
N HIS A 9 13.25 -18.42 14.60
CA HIS A 9 12.58 -19.73 14.48
C HIS A 9 11.86 -19.93 13.14
N VAL A 10 12.13 -19.09 12.13
CA VAL A 10 11.40 -19.17 10.85
C VAL A 10 12.24 -18.70 9.67
N HIS A 11 12.23 -19.49 8.60
CA HIS A 11 12.63 -19.06 7.26
C HIS A 11 11.37 -18.83 6.43
N TRP A 12 11.27 -17.68 5.79
CA TRP A 12 10.02 -17.26 5.17
C TRP A 12 10.24 -16.39 3.94
N ARG A 13 9.24 -16.40 3.06
CA ARG A 13 9.13 -15.48 1.92
C ARG A 13 7.65 -15.23 1.64
N CYS A 14 7.06 -14.29 2.37
CA CYS A 14 5.65 -13.95 2.21
C CYS A 14 5.57 -12.71 1.30
N LYS A 15 5.62 -12.95 -0.01
CA LYS A 15 5.54 -11.91 -1.05
C LYS A 15 4.10 -11.79 -1.52
N TYR A 16 3.60 -10.56 -1.59
CA TYR A 16 2.23 -10.26 -1.98
C TYR A 16 2.18 -9.19 -3.05
N HIS A 17 1.24 -9.34 -3.99
CA HIS A 17 0.79 -8.28 -4.88
C HIS A 17 -0.53 -7.73 -4.34
N ILE A 18 -0.56 -6.44 -4.06
CA ILE A 18 -1.71 -5.77 -3.46
C ILE A 18 -2.13 -4.62 -4.35
N VAL A 19 -3.44 -4.53 -4.60
CA VAL A 19 -4.02 -3.45 -5.41
C VAL A 19 -5.18 -2.79 -4.68
N TRP A 20 -5.20 -1.47 -4.65
CA TRP A 20 -6.34 -0.73 -4.13
C TRP A 20 -6.56 0.58 -4.90
N THR A 21 -7.77 1.12 -4.81
CA THR A 21 -8.20 2.28 -5.59
C THR A 21 -8.72 3.40 -4.70
N PRO A 22 -8.61 4.67 -5.11
CA PRO A 22 -9.40 5.75 -4.54
C PRO A 22 -10.89 5.40 -4.58
N LYS A 23 -11.67 6.02 -3.70
CA LYS A 23 -13.13 5.86 -3.72
C LYS A 23 -13.66 6.34 -5.06
N TYR A 24 -14.59 5.56 -5.63
CA TYR A 24 -15.15 5.76 -6.96
C TYR A 24 -14.13 5.74 -8.11
N ARG A 25 -12.90 5.26 -7.86
CA ARG A 25 -11.84 5.12 -8.87
C ARG A 25 -11.53 6.44 -9.60
N PHE A 26 -11.64 7.57 -8.89
CA PHE A 26 -11.31 8.86 -9.46
C PHE A 26 -9.80 8.96 -9.79
N LYS A 27 -9.49 9.64 -10.90
CA LYS A 27 -8.12 9.88 -11.38
C LYS A 27 -7.40 11.00 -10.60
N ILE A 28 -7.32 10.86 -9.27
CA ILE A 28 -6.81 11.88 -8.34
C ILE A 28 -5.35 11.68 -7.94
N LEU A 29 -4.76 10.51 -8.22
CA LEU A 29 -3.38 10.19 -7.84
C LEU A 29 -2.42 10.71 -8.92
N LYS A 30 -2.21 12.03 -8.95
CA LYS A 30 -1.37 12.69 -9.96
C LYS A 30 -0.54 13.82 -9.37
N GLY A 31 0.61 14.09 -10.00
CA GLY A 31 1.39 15.32 -9.84
C GLY A 31 2.17 15.42 -8.53
N ASN A 32 1.55 16.01 -7.51
CA ASN A 32 2.13 16.06 -6.16
C ASN A 32 1.45 15.06 -5.21
N VAL A 33 0.25 14.60 -5.55
CA VAL A 33 -0.52 13.64 -4.74
C VAL A 33 0.11 12.25 -4.82
N ASP A 34 0.48 11.82 -6.03
CA ASP A 34 1.21 10.59 -6.29
C ASP A 34 2.58 10.57 -5.59
N LYS A 35 3.36 11.66 -5.66
CA LYS A 35 4.68 11.77 -5.00
C LYS A 35 4.57 11.64 -3.48
N GLU A 36 3.60 12.32 -2.86
CA GLU A 36 3.39 12.19 -1.41
C GLU A 36 2.89 10.80 -1.03
N LEU A 37 2.00 10.21 -1.82
CA LEU A 37 1.50 8.85 -1.60
C LEU A 37 2.64 7.82 -1.70
N TYR A 38 3.46 7.93 -2.74
CA TYR A 38 4.62 7.08 -2.96
C TYR A 38 5.54 7.11 -1.73
N ARG A 39 5.95 8.30 -1.30
CA ARG A 39 6.76 8.49 -0.09
C ARG A 39 6.09 7.91 1.16
N SER A 40 4.79 8.14 1.32
CA SER A 40 4.04 7.67 2.48
C SER A 40 3.99 6.15 2.56
N ILE A 41 3.80 5.46 1.43
CA ILE A 41 3.75 4.00 1.39
C ILE A 41 5.09 3.40 1.82
N TYR A 42 6.21 3.89 1.28
CA TYR A 42 7.54 3.43 1.69
C TYR A 42 7.78 3.60 3.20
N ILE A 43 7.47 4.77 3.75
CA ILE A 43 7.63 5.03 5.18
C ILE A 43 6.75 4.07 6.00
N LEU A 44 5.48 3.92 5.64
CA LEU A 44 4.53 3.09 6.39
C LEU A 44 4.86 1.59 6.31
N CYS A 45 5.33 1.11 5.17
CA CYS A 45 5.83 -0.26 5.02
C CYS A 45 7.07 -0.48 5.88
N ASN A 46 8.05 0.43 5.83
CA ASN A 46 9.25 0.33 6.64
C ASN A 46 8.95 0.32 8.15
N MET A 47 8.02 1.15 8.61
CA MET A 47 7.53 1.14 10.00
C MET A 47 6.87 -0.19 10.43
N LYS A 48 6.51 -1.05 9.48
CA LYS A 48 5.91 -2.37 9.72
C LYS A 48 6.89 -3.51 9.40
N ASP A 49 8.18 -3.22 9.29
CA ASP A 49 9.22 -4.16 8.88
C ASP A 49 8.90 -4.83 7.52
N CYS A 50 8.09 -4.18 6.68
CA CYS A 50 7.72 -4.68 5.36
C CYS A 50 8.65 -4.09 4.30
N GLU A 51 9.08 -4.93 3.37
CA GLU A 51 10.01 -4.55 2.31
C GLU A 51 9.25 -4.35 1.00
N VAL A 52 9.27 -3.12 0.49
CA VAL A 52 8.64 -2.77 -0.79
C VAL A 52 9.57 -3.18 -1.92
N LEU A 53 9.15 -4.15 -2.73
CA LEU A 53 9.90 -4.58 -3.91
C LEU A 53 9.54 -3.73 -5.13
N GLU A 54 8.26 -3.43 -5.29
CA GLU A 54 7.78 -2.58 -6.37
C GLU A 54 6.57 -1.77 -5.89
N LEU A 55 6.54 -0.49 -6.25
CA LEU A 55 5.39 0.38 -6.01
C LEU A 55 5.10 1.16 -7.28
N ASN A 56 3.89 0.99 -7.81
CA ASN A 56 3.43 1.74 -8.96
C ASN A 56 2.11 2.45 -8.64
N VAL A 57 2.14 3.78 -8.67
CA VAL A 57 0.98 4.63 -8.42
C VAL A 57 0.41 5.07 -9.75
N GLN A 58 -0.70 4.46 -10.15
CA GLN A 58 -1.48 4.84 -11.31
C GLN A 58 -2.53 5.88 -10.94
N SER A 59 -3.08 6.57 -11.94
CA SER A 59 -3.94 7.73 -11.66
C SER A 59 -5.19 7.40 -10.85
N GLU A 60 -5.72 6.18 -11.01
CA GLU A 60 -6.91 5.69 -10.30
C GLU A 60 -6.70 4.43 -9.46
N HIS A 61 -5.47 3.96 -9.27
CA HIS A 61 -5.17 2.76 -8.47
C HIS A 61 -3.68 2.67 -8.10
N VAL A 62 -3.36 1.83 -7.12
CA VAL A 62 -1.99 1.59 -6.67
C VAL A 62 -1.70 0.10 -6.75
N HIS A 63 -0.56 -0.27 -7.32
CA HIS A 63 0.01 -1.60 -7.25
C HIS A 63 1.19 -1.61 -6.29
N LEU A 64 1.21 -2.56 -5.36
CA LEU A 64 2.29 -2.75 -4.41
C LEU A 64 2.71 -4.22 -4.43
N VAL A 65 3.98 -4.48 -4.72
CA VAL A 65 4.61 -5.77 -4.49
C VAL A 65 5.47 -5.64 -3.24
N VAL A 66 5.16 -6.42 -2.21
CA VAL A 66 5.73 -6.26 -0.86
C VAL A 66 6.03 -7.61 -0.23
N ILE A 67 7.16 -7.70 0.46
CA ILE A 67 7.48 -8.81 1.38
C ILE A 67 7.02 -8.39 2.78
N VAL A 68 6.18 -9.23 3.39
CA VAL A 68 5.54 -8.95 4.68
C VAL A 68 5.99 -9.98 5.72
N PRO A 69 6.50 -9.59 6.90
CA PRO A 69 6.84 -10.54 7.95
C PRO A 69 5.65 -11.43 8.34
N PRO A 70 5.85 -12.72 8.65
CA PRO A 70 4.75 -13.64 8.95
C PRO A 70 3.95 -13.25 10.21
N LYS A 71 4.56 -12.43 11.10
CA LYS A 71 3.89 -11.84 12.27
C LYS A 71 2.89 -10.73 11.93
N VAL A 72 2.93 -10.18 10.70
CA VAL A 72 2.08 -9.07 10.26
C VAL A 72 1.02 -9.60 9.30
N SER A 73 -0.25 -9.46 9.68
CA SER A 73 -1.34 -9.81 8.77
C SER A 73 -1.51 -8.75 7.67
N ILE A 74 -1.95 -9.20 6.48
CA ILE A 74 -2.25 -8.30 5.36
C ILE A 74 -3.33 -7.29 5.72
N SER A 75 -4.36 -7.70 6.48
CA SER A 75 -5.42 -6.79 6.92
C SER A 75 -4.90 -5.67 7.81
N THR A 76 -3.95 -5.96 8.71
CA THR A 76 -3.29 -4.95 9.54
C THR A 76 -2.44 -4.00 8.69
N LEU A 77 -1.64 -4.53 7.76
CA LEU A 77 -0.84 -3.71 6.85
C LEU A 77 -1.74 -2.77 6.03
N MET A 78 -2.83 -3.28 5.46
CA MET A 78 -3.75 -2.49 4.64
C MET A 78 -4.53 -1.46 5.44
N GLY A 79 -4.89 -1.75 6.69
CA GLY A 79 -5.45 -0.76 7.60
C GLY A 79 -4.52 0.44 7.82
N VAL A 80 -3.23 0.16 8.02
CA VAL A 80 -2.19 1.21 8.18
C VAL A 80 -1.97 1.97 6.89
N LEU A 81 -1.72 1.28 5.78
CA LEU A 81 -1.44 1.90 4.49
C LEU A 81 -2.59 2.80 4.05
N LYS A 82 -3.83 2.29 4.02
CA LYS A 82 -4.99 3.07 3.58
C LYS A 82 -5.35 4.16 4.58
N GLY A 83 -5.35 3.86 5.88
CA GLY A 83 -5.76 4.82 6.91
C GLY A 83 -4.79 6.01 7.04
N ARG A 84 -3.50 5.74 7.25
CA ARG A 84 -2.50 6.80 7.47
C ARG A 84 -2.24 7.61 6.20
N SER A 85 -2.21 6.98 5.03
CA SER A 85 -2.07 7.72 3.76
C SER A 85 -3.27 8.63 3.49
N ALA A 86 -4.50 8.18 3.75
CA ALA A 86 -5.69 9.01 3.56
C ALA A 86 -5.64 10.28 4.43
N ILE A 87 -5.29 10.14 5.72
CA ILE A 87 -5.12 11.28 6.64
C ILE A 87 -4.05 12.23 6.11
N ARG A 88 -2.88 11.69 5.74
CA ARG A 88 -1.75 12.49 5.26
C ARG A 88 -2.09 13.26 3.98
N LEU A 89 -2.73 12.60 3.02
CA LEU A 89 -3.11 13.20 1.74
C LEU A 89 -4.21 14.25 1.91
N PHE A 90 -5.23 14.01 2.75
CA PHE A 90 -6.26 15.02 3.01
C PHE A 90 -5.72 16.25 3.74
N ASN A 91 -4.73 16.09 4.62
CA ASN A 91 -4.11 17.21 5.31
C ASN A 91 -3.21 18.02 4.37
N LYS A 92 -2.43 17.34 3.51
CA LYS A 92 -1.52 18.01 2.57
C LYS A 92 -2.25 18.61 1.36
N PHE A 93 -3.35 18.01 0.94
CA PHE A 93 -4.10 18.40 -0.25
C PHE A 93 -5.61 18.60 0.05
N PRO A 94 -5.99 19.66 0.79
CA PRO A 94 -7.38 19.88 1.19
C PRO A 94 -8.37 19.95 0.02
N HIS A 95 -7.92 20.40 -1.15
CA HIS A 95 -8.74 20.48 -2.36
C HIS A 95 -9.32 19.13 -2.82
N ILE A 96 -8.68 18.00 -2.45
CA ILE A 96 -9.17 16.65 -2.78
C ILE A 96 -10.52 16.36 -2.10
N ARG A 97 -10.79 16.95 -0.92
CA ARG A 97 -12.06 16.77 -0.20
C ARG A 97 -13.28 17.23 -1.01
N LYS A 98 -13.10 18.18 -1.94
CA LYS A 98 -14.16 18.62 -2.86
C LYS A 98 -14.62 17.51 -3.80
N LYS A 99 -13.70 16.62 -4.24
CA LYS A 99 -14.02 15.47 -5.10
C LYS A 99 -14.47 14.26 -4.28
N LEU A 100 -13.84 14.03 -3.13
CA LEU A 100 -14.12 12.89 -2.24
C LEU A 100 -15.02 13.31 -1.08
N TRP A 101 -16.26 13.66 -1.40
CA TRP A 101 -17.27 14.01 -0.41
C TRP A 101 -17.53 12.85 0.55
N GLY A 102 -17.64 13.15 1.85
CA GLY A 102 -17.75 12.16 2.93
C GLY A 102 -16.42 11.66 3.52
N ASN A 103 -15.29 12.32 3.24
CA ASN A 103 -13.99 12.05 3.89
C ASN A 103 -13.45 10.61 3.72
N HIS A 104 -13.87 9.92 2.66
CA HIS A 104 -13.37 8.59 2.34
C HIS A 104 -12.44 8.66 1.13
N PHE A 105 -11.13 8.55 1.37
CA PHE A 105 -10.14 8.62 0.29
C PHE A 105 -10.13 7.36 -0.58
N TRP A 106 -10.10 6.19 0.07
CA TRP A 106 -9.97 4.89 -0.58
C TRP A 106 -11.32 4.17 -0.70
N ALA A 107 -11.44 3.26 -1.66
CA ALA A 107 -12.50 2.26 -1.67
C ALA A 107 -12.40 1.36 -0.41
N ARG A 108 -13.50 0.71 0.01
CA ARG A 108 -13.49 -0.13 1.21
C ARG A 108 -12.58 -1.35 1.08
N GLY A 109 -12.68 -2.06 -0.05
CA GLY A 109 -11.89 -3.25 -0.33
C GLY A 109 -10.47 -2.98 -0.82
N TYR A 110 -9.74 -4.06 -1.06
CA TYR A 110 -8.47 -4.15 -1.77
C TYR A 110 -8.37 -5.56 -2.35
N PHE A 111 -7.59 -5.71 -3.41
CA PHE A 111 -7.18 -7.00 -3.96
C PHE A 111 -5.84 -7.39 -3.34
N VAL A 112 -5.65 -8.68 -3.08
CA VAL A 112 -4.37 -9.25 -2.66
C VAL A 112 -4.20 -10.62 -3.30
N ASP A 113 -3.00 -10.87 -3.80
CA ASP A 113 -2.58 -12.16 -4.29
C ASP A 113 -1.18 -12.51 -3.77
N THR A 114 -0.91 -13.80 -3.63
CA THR A 114 0.40 -14.32 -3.24
C THR A 114 1.30 -14.45 -4.46
N VAL A 115 2.54 -13.98 -4.36
CA VAL A 115 3.51 -14.12 -5.46
C VAL A 115 4.45 -15.29 -5.19
N GLY A 116 4.21 -16.39 -5.91
CA GLY A 116 4.97 -17.64 -5.83
C GLY A 116 6.37 -17.58 -6.46
N VAL A 117 7.10 -18.67 -6.34
CA VAL A 117 8.28 -18.94 -7.18
C VAL A 117 7.75 -19.47 -8.51
N ASN A 118 8.30 -19.02 -9.64
CA ASN A 118 8.05 -19.71 -10.91
C ASN A 118 8.78 -21.05 -10.83
N GLU A 119 8.04 -22.16 -10.85
CA GLU A 119 8.59 -23.50 -11.03
C GLU A 119 8.99 -23.73 -12.50
#